data_AF-A0A1Q7D2M9-F1
#
_entry.id   AF-A0A1Q7D2M9-F1
#
_cell.length_a   1.000
_cell.length_b   1.000
_cell.length_c   1.000
_cell.angle_alpha   90.00
_cell.angle_beta   90.00
_cell.angle_gamma   90.00
#
_symmetry.space_group_name_H-M   'P 1'
#
loop_
_entity.id
_entity.type
_entity.pdbx_description
1 polymer ?
#
loop_
_entity_poly.entity_id
_entity_poly.type
_entity_poly.pdbx_seq_one_letter_code
_entity_poly.pdbx_strand_id
1 'polypeptide(L)'
;MLRAPEQEPSESPARQARRDFHLGLAAILLPVVSLPFEWALAIAHRPRGGTTSEERHWSRWLVGLAAVDTVVAIVIISMFVSGVWGGHSFVPSKSRIRPREAVRIGVGIAADPERPRDIRITNVDPDSPAARAGLQRDDTIIAVDGESVRQPGDLADQIGSGAPGVRRSLRVRRDGEEREVVVVPELRTRMRDSTRGLFDVTPRSSCARDVATSLKPYLDWHPWWFAMGSMFVLWLAEQRRRTPSRSVWLWAAGALPAAAVVSPVAWFGVCVATGGTSIAGRFVANLAYEAALFAFALAAMWKMRRAGLHDTPPDSAFTARRAVTLGFFYFAATNARLSILEDGLRAVLPGDSSAGVAGPADRLGFPALPWQGEIILALIVVVIGPVVEEFLFRGVILPRLTLWMGATAAIVVSSGIFTVLHAPLTWSNLSIFEIAVIQGWARLRTGRLAAPIAIHMIMNGLAMVGQRWLS
;
A
#
# COMPACT_ATOMS: atom_id res chain seq x y z
N MET A 1 -44.85 -25.31 45.40
CA MET A 1 -43.57 -25.76 44.81
C MET A 1 -43.00 -24.62 44.00
N LEU A 2 -42.03 -23.88 44.57
CA LEU A 2 -41.28 -22.86 43.84
C LEU A 2 -40.21 -23.60 43.01
N ARG A 3 -40.26 -23.48 41.69
CA ARG A 3 -39.20 -23.98 40.80
C ARG A 3 -37.90 -23.25 41.18
N ALA A 4 -36.88 -24.02 41.54
CA ALA A 4 -35.53 -23.49 41.66
C ALA A 4 -35.11 -22.84 40.32
N PRO A 5 -34.39 -21.71 40.34
CA PRO A 5 -33.89 -21.11 39.11
C PRO A 5 -32.97 -22.11 38.42
N GLU A 6 -33.22 -22.40 37.14
CA GLU A 6 -32.30 -23.14 36.28
C GLU A 6 -30.94 -22.41 36.33
N GLN A 7 -29.94 -23.05 36.92
CA GLN A 7 -28.56 -22.57 36.85
C GLN A 7 -28.16 -22.55 35.37
N GLU A 8 -27.82 -21.38 34.85
CA GLU A 8 -27.23 -21.28 33.52
C GLU A 8 -26.04 -22.25 33.43
N PRO A 9 -25.92 -23.04 32.36
CA PRO A 9 -24.85 -24.02 32.23
C PRO A 9 -23.49 -23.32 32.31
N SER A 10 -22.65 -23.73 33.26
CA SER A 10 -21.30 -23.19 33.45
C SER A 10 -20.52 -23.23 32.14
N GLU A 11 -19.92 -22.10 31.76
CA GLU A 11 -19.14 -21.98 30.54
C GLU A 11 -18.01 -23.03 30.48
N SER A 12 -17.83 -23.71 29.35
CA SER A 12 -16.80 -24.75 29.25
C SER A 12 -15.39 -24.16 29.37
N PRO A 13 -14.42 -24.86 29.98
CA PRO A 13 -13.04 -24.35 30.17
C PRO A 13 -12.38 -23.90 28.85
N ALA A 14 -12.60 -24.64 27.76
CA ALA A 14 -12.11 -24.26 26.43
C ALA A 14 -12.73 -22.95 25.91
N ARG A 15 -14.03 -22.71 26.17
CA ARG A 15 -14.70 -21.46 25.78
C ARG A 15 -14.20 -20.28 26.62
N GLN A 16 -13.95 -20.51 27.90
CA GLN A 16 -13.35 -19.53 28.80
C GLN A 16 -11.93 -19.14 28.35
N ALA A 17 -11.05 -20.11 28.10
CA ALA A 17 -9.69 -19.87 27.60
C ALA A 17 -9.69 -19.08 26.27
N ARG A 18 -10.62 -19.39 25.37
CA ARG A 18 -10.80 -18.65 24.12
C ARG A 18 -11.27 -17.21 24.35
N ARG A 19 -12.23 -16.98 25.24
CA ARG A 19 -12.70 -15.63 25.58
C ARG A 19 -11.55 -14.80 26.14
N ASP A 20 -10.82 -15.38 27.10
CA ASP A 20 -9.73 -14.71 27.79
C ASP A 20 -8.57 -14.42 26.83
N PHE A 21 -8.32 -15.27 25.82
CA PHE A 21 -7.41 -14.96 24.71
C PHE A 21 -7.85 -13.71 23.94
N HIS A 22 -9.12 -13.60 23.56
CA HIS A 22 -9.62 -12.43 22.85
C HIS A 22 -9.59 -11.16 23.71
N LEU A 23 -9.81 -11.28 25.02
CA LEU A 23 -9.66 -10.17 25.97
C LEU A 23 -8.21 -9.72 26.10
N GLY A 24 -7.26 -10.65 26.23
CA GLY A 24 -5.83 -10.35 26.23
C GLY A 24 -5.41 -9.67 24.93
N LEU A 25 -5.87 -10.19 23.78
CA LEU A 25 -5.55 -9.60 22.47
C LEU A 25 -6.04 -8.15 22.37
N ALA A 26 -7.14 -7.81 23.06
CA ALA A 26 -7.75 -6.48 23.09
C ALA A 26 -7.01 -5.50 23.99
N ALA A 27 -6.25 -6.00 24.95
CA ALA A 27 -5.58 -5.20 25.97
C ALA A 27 -4.41 -4.35 25.43
N ILE A 28 -4.15 -4.42 24.11
CA ILE A 28 -3.12 -3.68 23.38
C ILE A 28 -3.15 -2.15 23.58
N LEU A 29 -4.26 -1.58 24.05
CA LEU A 29 -4.30 -0.14 24.33
C LEU A 29 -3.35 0.25 25.47
N LEU A 30 -2.83 -0.71 26.24
CA LEU A 30 -1.88 -0.49 27.33
C LEU A 30 -0.86 -1.64 27.44
N PRO A 31 0.01 -1.88 26.45
CA PRO A 31 0.82 -3.11 26.33
C PRO A 31 1.85 -3.31 27.45
N VAL A 32 2.13 -2.28 28.26
CA VAL A 32 2.96 -2.41 29.47
C VAL A 32 2.11 -2.68 30.71
N VAL A 33 0.90 -2.10 30.78
CA VAL A 33 0.00 -2.21 31.94
C VAL A 33 -0.82 -3.50 31.88
N SER A 34 -1.10 -4.02 30.68
CA SER A 34 -1.87 -5.26 30.49
C SER A 34 -1.06 -6.52 30.77
N LEU A 35 0.27 -6.45 30.76
CA LEU A 35 1.14 -7.62 30.90
C LEU A 35 0.91 -8.47 32.16
N PRO A 36 0.80 -7.88 33.37
CA PRO A 36 0.50 -8.68 34.56
C PRO A 36 -0.81 -9.45 34.44
N PHE A 37 -1.82 -8.83 33.81
CA PHE A 37 -3.11 -9.46 33.56
C PHE A 37 -3.00 -10.60 32.53
N GLU A 38 -2.31 -10.39 31.42
CA GLU A 38 -2.11 -11.41 30.39
C GLU A 38 -1.33 -12.63 30.91
N TRP A 39 -0.25 -12.39 31.67
CA TRP A 39 0.50 -13.47 32.33
C TRP A 39 -0.33 -14.18 33.40
N ALA A 40 -1.16 -13.46 34.16
CA ALA A 40 -2.09 -14.08 35.10
C ALA A 40 -3.09 -15.01 34.38
N LEU A 41 -3.66 -14.58 33.25
CA LEU A 41 -4.52 -15.42 32.42
C LEU A 41 -3.77 -16.64 31.86
N ALA A 42 -2.56 -16.44 31.33
CA ALA A 42 -1.74 -17.51 30.78
C ALA A 42 -1.39 -18.59 31.83
N ILE A 43 -1.11 -18.16 33.07
CA ILE A 43 -0.85 -19.07 34.20
C ILE A 43 -2.14 -19.76 34.65
N ALA A 44 -3.26 -19.04 34.74
CA ALA A 44 -4.55 -19.58 35.15
C ALA A 44 -5.04 -20.70 34.22
N HIS A 45 -4.80 -20.55 32.91
CA HIS A 45 -5.18 -21.52 31.88
C HIS A 45 -4.10 -22.57 31.59
N ARG A 46 -3.06 -22.71 32.43
CA ARG A 46 -1.99 -23.69 32.20
C ARG A 46 -2.56 -25.12 32.15
N PRO A 47 -2.21 -25.94 31.14
CA PRO A 47 -2.77 -27.27 31.00
C PRO A 47 -2.50 -28.14 32.24
N ARG A 48 -3.56 -28.72 32.80
CA ARG A 48 -3.49 -29.74 33.86
C ARG A 48 -3.82 -31.13 33.29
N GLY A 49 -3.62 -32.17 34.10
CA GLY A 49 -4.05 -33.53 33.74
C GLY A 49 -5.56 -33.54 33.44
N GLY A 50 -5.95 -34.17 32.33
CA GLY A 50 -7.36 -34.26 31.90
C GLY A 50 -7.88 -33.11 31.03
N THR A 51 -7.05 -32.14 30.66
CA THR A 51 -7.45 -31.03 29.75
C THR A 51 -7.83 -31.53 28.35
N THR A 52 -8.71 -30.81 27.66
CA THR A 52 -9.08 -31.13 26.28
C THR A 52 -8.02 -30.65 25.28
N SER A 53 -8.05 -31.15 24.04
CA SER A 53 -7.13 -30.68 22.98
C SER A 53 -7.37 -29.22 22.60
N GLU A 54 -8.63 -28.78 22.61
CA GLU A 54 -9.03 -27.40 22.31
C GLU A 54 -8.58 -26.44 23.43
N GLU A 55 -8.78 -26.81 24.68
CA GLU A 55 -8.28 -26.05 25.82
C GLU A 55 -6.76 -25.90 25.76
N ARG A 56 -6.03 -27.00 25.55
CA ARG A 56 -4.56 -26.95 25.33
C ARG A 56 -4.15 -26.08 24.14
N HIS A 57 -5.00 -25.95 23.12
CA HIS A 57 -4.73 -25.06 22.00
C HIS A 57 -4.80 -23.61 22.48
N TRP A 58 -5.92 -23.16 23.03
CA TRP A 58 -6.09 -21.78 23.49
C TRP A 58 -5.12 -21.39 24.61
N SER A 59 -4.81 -22.29 25.54
CA SER A 59 -3.79 -22.04 26.58
C SER A 59 -2.41 -21.74 25.99
N ARG A 60 -2.00 -22.46 24.93
CA ARG A 60 -0.72 -22.19 24.25
C ARG A 60 -0.74 -20.84 23.53
N TRP A 61 -1.87 -20.47 22.93
CA TRP A 61 -2.03 -19.17 22.28
C TRP A 61 -2.00 -18.01 23.27
N LEU A 62 -2.60 -18.16 24.46
CA LEU A 62 -2.50 -17.20 25.56
C LEU A 62 -1.05 -16.98 26.01
N VAL A 63 -0.30 -18.06 26.21
CA VAL A 63 1.13 -17.97 26.54
C VAL A 63 1.92 -17.30 25.42
N GLY A 64 1.64 -17.67 24.16
CA GLY A 64 2.28 -17.05 23.00
C GLY A 64 2.00 -15.55 22.90
N LEU A 65 0.76 -15.13 23.17
CA LEU A 65 0.36 -13.73 23.19
C LEU A 65 1.12 -12.95 24.28
N ALA A 66 1.10 -13.44 25.52
CA ALA A 66 1.81 -12.81 26.63
C ALA A 66 3.32 -12.71 26.37
N ALA A 67 3.92 -13.72 25.72
CA ALA A 67 5.32 -13.69 25.32
C ALA A 67 5.62 -12.61 24.26
N VAL A 68 4.78 -12.50 23.22
CA VAL A 68 4.88 -11.45 22.20
C VAL A 68 4.75 -10.06 22.84
N ASP A 69 3.75 -9.88 23.70
CA ASP A 69 3.51 -8.60 24.37
C ASP A 69 4.62 -8.24 25.35
N THR A 70 5.30 -9.24 25.93
CA THR A 70 6.51 -9.01 26.72
C THR A 70 7.63 -8.44 25.86
N VAL A 71 7.84 -8.97 24.65
CA VAL A 71 8.83 -8.42 23.72
C VAL A 71 8.47 -6.99 23.31
N VAL A 72 7.19 -6.74 22.98
CA VAL A 72 6.69 -5.40 22.63
C VAL A 72 6.91 -4.41 23.77
N ALA A 73 6.61 -4.80 25.02
CA ALA A 73 6.85 -3.97 26.19
C ALA A 73 8.33 -3.71 26.46
N ILE A 74 9.20 -4.70 26.27
CA ILE A 74 10.65 -4.52 26.36
C ILE A 74 11.09 -3.47 25.34
N VAL A 75 10.66 -3.58 24.09
CA VAL A 75 10.98 -2.60 23.03
C VAL A 75 10.48 -1.19 23.42
N ILE A 76 9.24 -1.07 23.87
CA ILE A 76 8.68 0.19 24.38
C ILE A 76 9.55 0.80 25.48
N ILE A 77 9.87 0.01 26.52
CA ILE A 77 10.64 0.47 27.67
C ILE A 77 12.05 0.85 27.21
N SER A 78 12.69 0.05 26.37
CA SER A 78 14.01 0.35 25.80
C SER A 78 14.00 1.65 25.00
N MET A 79 13.00 1.87 24.14
CA MET A 79 12.88 3.11 23.37
C MET A 79 12.58 4.33 24.26
N PHE A 80 11.84 4.15 25.35
CA PHE A 80 11.58 5.22 26.31
C PHE A 80 12.84 5.57 27.11
N VAL A 81 13.53 4.57 27.65
CA VAL A 81 14.78 4.72 28.42
C VAL A 81 15.91 5.29 27.57
N SER A 82 16.01 4.90 26.29
CA SER A 82 17.01 5.43 25.36
C SER A 82 16.70 6.87 24.90
N GLY A 83 15.52 7.42 25.23
CA GLY A 83 15.08 8.73 24.80
C GLY A 83 14.59 8.80 23.35
N VAL A 84 14.59 7.68 22.61
CA VAL A 84 14.10 7.61 21.23
C VAL A 84 12.61 7.91 21.15
N TRP A 85 11.82 7.40 22.11
CA TRP A 85 10.37 7.62 22.15
C TRP A 85 9.97 8.86 22.97
N GLY A 86 10.78 9.25 23.97
CA GLY A 86 10.51 10.37 24.88
C GLY A 86 11.17 11.71 24.53
N GLY A 87 12.11 11.73 23.57
CA GLY A 87 12.93 12.90 23.20
C GLY A 87 12.52 13.63 21.91
N HIS A 88 11.50 13.17 21.20
CA HIS A 88 10.94 13.89 20.06
C HIS A 88 9.59 14.48 20.44
N SER A 89 9.64 15.76 20.77
CA SER A 89 8.49 16.66 20.83
C SER A 89 7.38 16.23 19.86
N PHE A 90 6.13 16.20 20.33
CA PHE A 90 4.91 16.32 19.52
C PHE A 90 4.84 17.67 18.76
N VAL A 91 5.98 18.23 18.37
CA VAL A 91 6.05 19.07 17.20
C VAL A 91 6.01 18.07 16.07
N PRO A 92 4.88 17.91 15.34
CA PRO A 92 4.97 17.29 14.05
C PRO A 92 6.15 17.97 13.38
N SER A 93 7.13 17.18 12.92
CA SER A 93 7.91 17.62 11.77
C SER A 93 6.93 17.70 10.59
N LYS A 94 5.93 18.59 10.68
CA LYS A 94 5.71 19.58 9.65
C LYS A 94 7.13 19.92 9.28
N SER A 95 7.55 19.52 8.09
CA SER A 95 8.59 20.26 7.40
C SER A 95 8.22 21.72 7.63
N ARG A 96 8.83 22.34 8.64
CA ARG A 96 9.01 23.77 8.66
C ARG A 96 9.83 23.86 7.41
N ILE A 97 9.15 24.14 6.29
CA ILE A 97 9.77 24.63 5.09
C ILE A 97 10.83 25.55 5.65
N ARG A 98 12.10 25.12 5.56
CA ARG A 98 13.17 25.96 6.11
C ARG A 98 12.89 27.30 5.44
N PRO A 99 12.91 28.46 6.11
CA PRO A 99 12.55 29.72 5.45
C PRO A 99 13.25 29.92 4.10
N ARG A 100 14.41 29.27 3.92
CA ARG A 100 15.18 29.10 2.68
C ARG A 100 14.55 28.20 1.60
N GLU A 101 13.83 27.13 1.94
CA GLU A 101 13.10 26.28 0.98
C GLU A 101 11.74 26.86 0.55
N ALA A 102 11.36 28.04 1.06
CA ALA A 102 10.05 28.64 0.85
C ALA A 102 9.92 29.39 -0.47
N VAL A 103 10.93 29.35 -1.34
CA VAL A 103 10.95 30.08 -2.61
C VAL A 103 11.23 29.09 -3.75
N ARG A 104 10.50 29.20 -4.86
CA ARG A 104 10.66 28.31 -6.03
C ARG A 104 10.60 29.07 -7.35
N ILE A 105 11.19 28.46 -8.37
CA ILE A 105 11.05 28.89 -9.77
C ILE A 105 10.31 27.87 -10.66
N GLY A 106 10.11 26.62 -10.19
CA GLY A 106 9.32 25.59 -10.90
C GLY A 106 10.05 24.87 -12.04
N VAL A 107 11.28 24.42 -11.78
CA VAL A 107 12.04 23.54 -12.68
C VAL A 107 12.43 22.27 -11.94
N GLY A 108 12.43 21.13 -12.63
CA GLY A 108 13.19 19.96 -12.19
C GLY A 108 14.55 19.94 -12.85
N ILE A 109 15.53 19.43 -12.11
CA ILE A 109 16.93 19.46 -12.48
C ILE A 109 17.55 18.08 -12.27
N ALA A 110 18.57 17.79 -13.06
CA ALA A 110 19.44 16.64 -12.87
C ALA A 110 20.87 17.02 -13.22
N ALA A 111 21.85 16.29 -12.67
CA ALA A 111 23.20 16.35 -13.18
C ALA A 111 23.22 15.85 -14.64
N ASP A 112 23.95 16.54 -15.51
CA ASP A 112 24.12 16.11 -16.88
C ASP A 112 24.90 14.78 -16.93
N PRO A 113 24.38 13.73 -17.60
CA PRO A 113 25.04 12.43 -17.67
C PRO A 113 26.44 12.48 -18.30
N GLU A 114 26.66 13.40 -19.25
CA GLU A 114 27.93 13.56 -19.96
C GLU A 114 28.87 14.55 -19.25
N ARG A 115 28.31 15.47 -18.46
CA ARG A 115 29.06 16.48 -17.71
C ARG A 115 28.49 16.61 -16.28
N PRO A 116 28.92 15.78 -15.32
CA PRO A 116 28.32 15.73 -13.99
C PRO A 116 28.33 17.04 -13.18
N ARG A 117 29.08 18.07 -13.62
CA ARG A 117 29.14 19.41 -13.04
C ARG A 117 28.11 20.39 -13.62
N ASP A 118 27.48 20.02 -14.72
CA ASP A 118 26.46 20.82 -15.42
C ASP A 118 25.08 20.40 -14.91
N ILE A 119 24.25 21.37 -14.55
CA ILE A 119 22.90 21.12 -14.02
C ILE A 119 21.87 21.37 -15.13
N ARG A 120 21.29 20.29 -15.65
CA ARG A 120 20.34 20.32 -16.76
C ARG A 120 18.91 20.38 -16.27
N ILE A 121 18.09 21.24 -16.87
CA ILE A 121 16.64 21.29 -16.65
C ILE A 121 15.99 20.07 -17.30
N THR A 122 15.36 19.22 -16.49
CA THR A 122 14.67 18.00 -16.95
C THR A 122 13.20 18.25 -17.28
N ASN A 123 12.57 19.20 -16.59
CA ASN A 123 11.22 19.68 -16.85
C ASN A 123 11.05 21.12 -16.36
N VAL A 124 10.11 21.84 -16.96
CA VAL A 124 9.65 23.16 -16.51
C VAL A 124 8.16 23.03 -16.19
N ASP A 125 7.77 23.43 -14.98
CA ASP A 125 6.38 23.39 -14.56
C ASP A 125 5.55 24.43 -15.35
N PRO A 126 4.39 24.07 -15.90
CA PRO A 126 3.47 25.07 -16.47
C PRO A 126 3.09 26.13 -15.42
N ASP A 127 2.88 27.37 -15.88
CA ASP A 127 2.52 28.50 -15.01
C ASP A 127 3.52 28.83 -13.90
N SER A 128 4.74 28.31 -14.00
CA SER A 128 5.83 28.64 -13.08
C SER A 128 6.55 29.94 -13.45
N PRO A 129 7.29 30.55 -12.50
CA PRO A 129 8.22 31.62 -12.84
C PRO A 129 9.20 31.27 -13.97
N ALA A 130 9.70 30.03 -14.00
CA ALA A 130 10.61 29.55 -15.02
C ALA A 130 9.96 29.51 -16.41
N ALA A 131 8.73 29.01 -16.51
CA ALA A 131 7.97 29.01 -17.76
C ALA A 131 7.73 30.44 -18.26
N ARG A 132 7.33 31.36 -17.37
CA ARG A 132 7.15 32.79 -17.71
C ARG A 132 8.45 33.46 -18.12
N ALA A 133 9.57 33.03 -17.56
CA ALA A 133 10.91 33.51 -17.92
C ALA A 133 11.45 32.89 -19.22
N GLY A 134 10.75 31.92 -19.81
CA GLY A 134 11.15 31.29 -21.07
C GLY A 134 12.24 30.22 -20.92
N LEU A 135 12.45 29.69 -19.71
CA LEU A 135 13.28 28.50 -19.50
C LEU A 135 12.65 27.29 -20.18
N GLN A 136 13.50 26.40 -20.70
CA GLN A 136 13.09 25.23 -21.45
C GLN A 136 13.77 23.98 -20.91
N ARG A 137 13.21 22.83 -21.29
CA ARG A 137 13.87 21.54 -21.08
C ARG A 137 15.20 21.54 -21.83
N ASP A 138 16.19 20.85 -21.26
CA ASP A 138 17.56 20.72 -21.78
C ASP A 138 18.43 21.99 -21.67
N ASP A 139 17.89 23.08 -21.12
CA ASP A 139 18.72 24.20 -20.67
C ASP A 139 19.66 23.76 -19.55
N THR A 140 20.94 24.13 -19.64
CA THR A 140 21.91 23.91 -18.57
C THR A 140 22.09 25.19 -17.75
N ILE A 141 21.79 25.13 -16.45
CA ILE A 141 22.00 26.28 -15.54
C ILE A 141 23.47 26.33 -15.14
N ILE A 142 24.11 27.47 -15.42
CA ILE A 142 25.54 27.71 -15.16
C ILE A 142 25.72 28.53 -13.88
N ALA A 143 24.88 29.56 -13.70
CA ALA A 143 25.01 30.49 -12.58
C ALA A 143 23.68 31.16 -12.20
N VAL A 144 23.57 31.58 -10.93
CA VAL A 144 22.49 32.43 -10.40
C VAL A 144 23.10 33.69 -9.82
N ASP A 145 22.68 34.87 -10.29
CA ASP A 145 23.19 36.18 -9.88
C ASP A 145 24.73 36.28 -9.90
N GLY A 146 25.34 35.60 -10.89
CA GLY A 146 26.80 35.55 -11.06
C GLY A 146 27.51 34.47 -10.22
N GLU A 147 26.82 33.80 -9.30
CA GLU A 147 27.37 32.67 -8.56
C GLU A 147 27.21 31.36 -9.33
N SER A 148 28.28 30.59 -9.46
CA SER A 148 28.28 29.32 -10.21
C SER A 148 27.45 28.26 -9.49
N VAL A 149 26.66 27.52 -10.27
CA VAL A 149 25.91 26.32 -9.84
C VAL A 149 26.70 25.09 -10.28
N ARG A 150 27.10 24.21 -9.35
CA ARG A 150 27.91 23.03 -9.65
C ARG A 150 27.25 21.71 -9.25
N GLN A 151 26.27 21.78 -8.37
CA GLN A 151 25.47 20.65 -7.91
C GLN A 151 24.00 21.07 -7.75
N PRO A 152 23.04 20.13 -7.80
CA PRO A 152 21.61 20.43 -7.68
C PRO A 152 21.25 21.23 -6.41
N GLY A 153 21.97 21.00 -5.30
CA GLY A 153 21.77 21.72 -4.04
C GLY A 153 22.07 23.21 -4.13
N ASP A 154 23.09 23.61 -4.92
CA ASP A 154 23.52 25.01 -5.02
C ASP A 154 22.40 25.89 -5.60
N LEU A 155 21.70 25.39 -6.62
CA LEU A 155 20.58 26.12 -7.22
C LEU A 155 19.44 26.33 -6.22
N ALA A 156 19.11 25.29 -5.46
CA ALA A 156 18.06 25.37 -4.44
C ALA A 156 18.45 26.39 -3.34
N ASP A 157 19.71 26.38 -2.90
CA ASP A 157 20.22 27.31 -1.90
C ASP A 157 20.28 28.75 -2.41
N GLN A 158 20.76 28.95 -3.64
CA GLN A 158 20.87 30.27 -4.27
C GLN A 158 19.49 30.86 -4.58
N ILE A 159 18.53 30.10 -5.06
CA ILE A 159 17.16 30.59 -5.25
C ILE A 159 16.45 30.80 -3.91
N GLY A 160 16.69 29.89 -2.96
CA GLY A 160 16.06 29.88 -1.65
C GLY A 160 16.52 30.96 -0.68
N SER A 161 17.75 31.46 -0.85
CA SER A 161 18.31 32.56 -0.06
C SER A 161 17.73 33.94 -0.43
N GLY A 162 17.07 34.06 -1.58
CA GLY A 162 16.44 35.30 -2.04
C GLY A 162 15.04 35.53 -1.45
N ALA A 163 14.63 36.80 -1.38
CA ALA A 163 13.24 37.12 -1.03
C ALA A 163 12.29 36.80 -2.21
N PRO A 164 11.09 36.27 -1.94
CA PRO A 164 10.09 36.01 -2.97
C PRO A 164 9.70 37.31 -3.69
N GLY A 165 9.51 37.24 -5.00
CA GLY A 165 9.20 38.40 -5.85
C GLY A 165 10.43 39.22 -6.28
N VAL A 166 11.63 38.94 -5.77
CA VAL A 166 12.86 39.60 -6.20
C VAL A 166 13.40 38.92 -7.46
N ARG A 167 13.69 39.70 -8.51
CA ARG A 167 14.25 39.19 -9.76
C ARG A 167 15.62 38.55 -9.50
N ARG A 168 15.84 37.35 -10.03
CA ARG A 168 17.14 36.64 -10.06
C ARG A 168 17.55 36.45 -11.50
N SER A 169 18.81 36.70 -11.82
CA SER A 169 19.40 36.47 -13.13
C SER A 169 19.99 35.07 -13.20
N LEU A 170 19.54 34.26 -14.15
CA LEU A 170 20.06 32.93 -14.42
C LEU A 170 20.91 32.97 -15.68
N ARG A 171 22.15 32.52 -15.60
CA ARG A 171 22.95 32.23 -16.79
C ARG A 171 22.72 30.79 -17.19
N VAL A 172 22.13 30.58 -18.37
CA VAL A 172 21.80 29.27 -18.90
C VAL A 172 22.51 29.02 -20.22
N ARG A 173 22.85 27.77 -20.51
CA ARG A 173 23.33 27.32 -21.82
C ARG A 173 22.18 26.67 -22.56
N ARG A 174 21.89 27.15 -23.77
CA ARG A 174 20.94 26.55 -24.70
C ARG A 174 21.61 26.41 -26.06
N ASP A 175 21.64 25.20 -26.60
CA ASP A 175 22.27 24.89 -27.89
C ASP A 175 23.75 25.33 -28.00
N GLY A 176 24.46 25.31 -26.86
CA GLY A 176 25.86 25.72 -26.77
C GLY A 176 26.08 27.22 -26.55
N GLU A 177 25.05 28.05 -26.70
CA GLU A 177 25.11 29.49 -26.43
C GLU A 177 24.71 29.82 -24.99
N GLU A 178 25.42 30.75 -24.36
CA GLU A 178 25.05 31.25 -23.03
C GLU A 178 24.06 32.41 -23.15
N ARG A 179 22.99 32.34 -22.35
CA ARG A 179 21.89 33.32 -22.32
C ARG A 179 21.62 33.72 -20.88
N GLU A 180 21.25 34.98 -20.71
CA GLU A 180 20.84 35.51 -19.42
C GLU A 180 19.31 35.56 -19.35
N VAL A 181 18.74 34.84 -18.39
CA VAL A 181 17.30 34.67 -18.22
C VAL A 181 16.90 35.18 -16.84
N VAL A 182 16.06 36.20 -16.80
CA VAL A 182 15.61 36.78 -15.54
C VAL A 182 14.34 36.07 -15.07
N VAL A 183 14.42 35.44 -13.89
CA VAL A 183 13.30 34.74 -13.26
C VAL A 183 12.86 35.50 -12.00
N VAL A 184 11.56 35.43 -11.68
CA VAL A 184 11.01 36.04 -10.46
C VAL A 184 10.51 34.92 -9.55
N PRO A 185 11.33 34.45 -8.60
CA PRO A 185 10.94 33.35 -7.72
C PRO A 185 9.69 33.71 -6.91
N GLU A 186 8.79 32.75 -6.74
CA GLU A 186 7.57 32.93 -5.96
C GLU A 186 7.67 32.15 -4.64
N LEU A 187 6.92 32.61 -3.62
CA LEU A 187 6.74 31.81 -2.41
C LEU A 187 6.17 30.45 -2.79
N ARG A 188 6.79 29.38 -2.29
CA ARG A 188 6.13 28.11 -1.96
C ARG A 188 5.09 28.40 -0.88
N THR A 189 4.02 29.07 -1.30
CA THR A 189 2.74 28.93 -0.64
C THR A 189 2.46 27.43 -0.60
N ARG A 190 2.15 26.91 0.60
CA ARG A 190 1.67 25.53 0.74
C ARG A 190 0.64 25.28 -0.35
N MET A 191 0.94 24.31 -1.21
CA MET A 191 0.08 23.90 -2.32
C MET A 191 -0.53 25.07 -3.08
N ARG A 192 0.27 25.78 -3.89
CA ARG A 192 -0.32 26.33 -5.11
C ARG A 192 -0.69 25.16 -5.98
N ASP A 193 -1.94 24.73 -5.82
CA ASP A 193 -2.94 24.54 -6.87
C ASP A 193 -2.37 24.59 -8.30
N SER A 194 -1.46 23.69 -8.63
CA SER A 194 -1.42 23.14 -9.97
C SER A 194 -2.40 21.98 -9.99
N THR A 195 -3.67 22.22 -9.63
CA THR A 195 -4.70 21.33 -10.12
C THR A 195 -4.76 21.58 -11.61
N ARG A 196 -3.83 20.98 -12.35
CA ARG A 196 -4.17 20.51 -13.68
C ARG A 196 -5.53 19.86 -13.52
N GLY A 197 -6.52 20.43 -14.19
CA GLY A 197 -7.84 19.85 -14.27
C GLY A 197 -7.69 18.38 -14.64
N LEU A 198 -8.61 17.55 -14.17
CA LEU A 198 -8.61 16.12 -14.47
C LEU A 198 -8.39 15.84 -15.97
N PHE A 199 -8.95 16.72 -16.81
CA PHE A 199 -8.93 16.65 -18.26
C PHE A 199 -7.87 17.54 -18.93
N ASP A 200 -7.05 18.26 -18.17
CA ASP A 200 -6.02 19.11 -18.75
C ASP A 200 -4.98 18.23 -19.47
N VAL A 201 -4.86 18.48 -20.76
CA VAL A 201 -3.95 17.73 -21.63
C VAL A 201 -2.60 18.40 -21.61
N THR A 202 -1.56 17.65 -21.25
CA THR A 202 -0.17 18.03 -21.46
C THR A 202 0.26 17.55 -22.84
N PRO A 203 0.50 18.45 -23.82
CA PRO A 203 0.94 18.05 -25.16
C PRO A 203 2.22 17.22 -25.10
N ARG A 204 2.32 16.20 -25.94
CA ARG A 204 3.48 15.29 -25.99
C ARG A 204 4.00 15.15 -27.41
N SER A 205 5.32 15.04 -27.54
CA SER A 205 5.98 14.82 -28.83
C SER A 205 5.87 13.37 -29.33
N SER A 206 5.57 12.39 -28.47
CA SER A 206 5.27 11.01 -28.87
C SER A 206 4.59 10.23 -27.73
N CYS A 207 3.29 9.93 -27.88
CA CYS A 207 2.55 9.06 -26.97
C CYS A 207 3.15 7.64 -26.90
N ALA A 208 3.75 7.14 -27.99
CA ALA A 208 4.34 5.81 -28.03
C ALA A 208 5.56 5.67 -27.11
N ARG A 209 6.38 6.72 -26.97
CA ARG A 209 7.52 6.74 -26.04
C ARG A 209 7.08 6.66 -24.57
N ASP A 210 5.98 7.31 -24.22
CA ASP A 210 5.45 7.29 -22.85
C ASP A 210 4.88 5.91 -22.48
N VAL A 211 4.26 5.23 -23.44
CA VAL A 211 3.79 3.86 -23.24
C VAL A 211 4.95 2.89 -23.12
N ALA A 212 5.97 3.01 -23.98
CA ALA A 212 7.17 2.18 -23.90
C ALA A 212 7.91 2.37 -22.56
N THR A 213 8.02 3.61 -22.08
CA THR A 213 8.60 3.90 -20.75
C THR A 213 7.71 3.42 -19.61
N SER A 214 6.38 3.44 -19.75
CA SER A 214 5.45 2.89 -18.75
C SER A 214 5.45 1.35 -18.72
N LEU A 215 5.70 0.71 -19.86
CA LEU A 215 5.85 -0.75 -19.99
C LEU A 215 7.21 -1.24 -19.48
N LYS A 216 8.26 -0.42 -19.59
CA LYS A 216 9.63 -0.76 -19.22
C LYS A 216 9.75 -1.34 -17.79
N PRO A 217 9.14 -0.75 -16.73
CA PRO A 217 9.12 -1.34 -15.40
C PRO A 217 8.50 -2.74 -15.33
N TYR A 218 7.49 -3.05 -16.15
CA TYR A 218 6.87 -4.37 -16.19
C TYR A 218 7.80 -5.42 -16.85
N LEU A 219 8.70 -4.98 -17.73
CA LEU A 219 9.60 -5.84 -18.50
C LEU A 219 10.95 -6.08 -17.80
N ASP A 220 11.49 -5.09 -17.08
CA ASP A 220 12.89 -5.04 -16.61
C ASP A 220 13.24 -5.86 -15.35
N TRP A 221 12.41 -6.83 -14.94
CA TRP A 221 12.33 -7.49 -13.62
C TRP A 221 11.47 -6.74 -12.59
N HIS A 222 10.30 -7.31 -12.28
CA HIS A 222 9.32 -6.80 -11.34
C HIS A 222 8.77 -7.96 -10.47
N PRO A 223 8.25 -7.69 -9.26
CA PRO A 223 7.42 -8.61 -8.47
C PRO A 223 6.38 -9.43 -9.26
N TRP A 224 5.91 -8.93 -10.41
CA TRP A 224 5.02 -9.64 -11.34
C TRP A 224 5.61 -10.95 -11.86
N TRP A 225 6.91 -10.99 -12.20
CA TRP A 225 7.57 -12.22 -12.65
C TRP A 225 7.64 -13.27 -11.56
N PHE A 226 7.81 -12.86 -10.29
CA PHE A 226 7.74 -13.77 -9.15
C PHE A 226 6.33 -14.32 -8.93
N ALA A 227 5.30 -13.47 -9.04
CA ALA A 227 3.92 -13.92 -8.93
C ALA A 227 3.52 -14.87 -10.07
N MET A 228 3.88 -14.54 -11.32
CA MET A 228 3.67 -15.41 -12.48
C MET A 228 4.43 -16.72 -12.37
N GLY A 229 5.71 -16.66 -11.96
CA GLY A 229 6.54 -17.84 -11.71
C GLY A 229 5.94 -18.72 -10.62
N SER A 230 5.44 -18.11 -9.53
CA SER A 230 4.73 -18.82 -8.47
C SER A 230 3.49 -19.52 -9.02
N MET A 231 2.63 -18.82 -9.77
CA MET A 231 1.45 -19.41 -10.38
C MET A 231 1.78 -20.53 -11.38
N PHE A 232 2.86 -20.39 -12.15
CA PHE A 232 3.36 -21.42 -13.05
C PHE A 232 3.86 -22.66 -12.30
N VAL A 233 4.56 -22.48 -11.17
CA VAL A 233 4.97 -23.58 -10.30
C VAL A 233 3.77 -24.29 -9.70
N LEU A 234 2.76 -23.54 -9.21
CA LEU A 234 1.52 -24.13 -8.70
C LEU A 234 0.81 -24.93 -9.81
N TRP A 235 0.79 -24.41 -11.04
CA TRP A 235 0.25 -25.10 -12.21
C TRP A 235 1.02 -26.39 -12.54
N LEU A 236 2.36 -26.37 -12.57
CA LEU A 236 3.18 -27.57 -12.79
C LEU A 236 2.98 -28.61 -11.68
N ALA A 237 2.91 -28.17 -10.43
CA ALA A 237 2.64 -29.04 -9.28
C ALA A 237 1.26 -29.71 -9.38
N GLU A 238 0.28 -28.98 -9.89
CA GLU A 238 -1.07 -29.48 -10.14
C GLU A 238 -1.13 -30.48 -11.31
N GLN A 239 -0.37 -30.26 -12.39
CA GLN A 239 -0.34 -31.18 -13.53
C GLN A 239 -0.01 -32.62 -13.12
N ARG A 240 0.90 -32.76 -12.16
CA ARG A 240 1.33 -34.04 -11.59
C ARG A 240 0.24 -34.75 -10.77
N ARG A 241 -0.80 -34.06 -10.32
CA ARG A 241 -1.82 -34.59 -9.38
C ARG A 241 -3.19 -34.91 -9.99
N ARG A 242 -3.38 -34.75 -11.32
CA ARG A 242 -4.64 -35.06 -12.04
C ARG A 242 -5.91 -34.47 -11.37
N THR A 243 -5.83 -33.25 -10.86
CA THR A 243 -6.99 -32.56 -10.25
C THR A 243 -7.93 -31.97 -11.32
N PRO A 244 -9.24 -31.81 -11.02
CA PRO A 244 -10.21 -31.21 -11.94
C PRO A 244 -10.04 -29.68 -12.13
N SER A 245 -9.14 -29.01 -11.39
CA SER A 245 -8.95 -27.55 -11.42
C SER A 245 -7.89 -27.03 -12.41
N ARG A 246 -7.28 -27.92 -13.22
CA ARG A 246 -6.24 -27.62 -14.24
C ARG A 246 -6.54 -26.41 -15.13
N SER A 247 -7.81 -26.14 -15.42
CA SER A 247 -8.21 -25.08 -16.34
C SER A 247 -8.20 -23.67 -15.74
N VAL A 248 -8.18 -23.51 -14.41
CA VAL A 248 -8.25 -22.17 -13.77
C VAL A 248 -6.87 -21.52 -13.71
N TRP A 249 -5.82 -22.28 -13.42
CA TRP A 249 -4.46 -21.74 -13.29
C TRP A 249 -3.84 -21.34 -14.62
N LEU A 250 -4.13 -22.07 -15.70
CA LEU A 250 -3.79 -21.64 -17.07
C LEU A 250 -4.42 -20.29 -17.42
N TRP A 251 -5.68 -20.13 -17.02
CA TRP A 251 -6.45 -18.91 -17.24
C TRP A 251 -5.89 -17.76 -16.40
N ALA A 252 -5.59 -18.00 -15.13
CA ALA A 252 -5.05 -16.97 -14.23
C ALA A 252 -3.63 -16.55 -14.63
N ALA A 253 -2.78 -17.48 -15.10
CA ALA A 253 -1.46 -17.19 -15.65
C ALA A 253 -1.52 -16.41 -16.97
N GLY A 254 -2.57 -16.58 -17.78
CA GLY A 254 -2.78 -15.80 -19.01
C GLY A 254 -3.45 -14.44 -18.77
N ALA A 255 -4.34 -14.34 -17.77
CA ALA A 255 -5.13 -13.15 -17.54
C ALA A 255 -4.38 -12.01 -16.86
N LEU A 256 -3.47 -12.30 -15.93
CA LEU A 256 -2.67 -11.26 -15.29
C LEU A 256 -1.77 -10.51 -16.30
N PRO A 257 -1.04 -11.19 -17.20
CA PRO A 257 -0.31 -10.52 -18.28
C PRO A 257 -1.23 -9.79 -19.25
N ALA A 258 -2.37 -10.40 -19.63
CA ALA A 258 -3.32 -9.77 -20.54
C ALA A 258 -3.88 -8.47 -19.95
N ALA A 259 -4.27 -8.48 -18.68
CA ALA A 259 -4.72 -7.28 -17.98
C ALA A 259 -3.60 -6.22 -17.91
N ALA A 260 -2.36 -6.62 -17.64
CA ALA A 260 -1.21 -5.72 -17.61
C ALA A 260 -0.93 -5.03 -18.95
N VAL A 261 -1.35 -5.61 -20.08
CA VAL A 261 -1.28 -4.98 -21.41
C VAL A 261 -2.45 -4.03 -21.66
N VAL A 262 -3.64 -4.32 -21.12
CA VAL A 262 -4.85 -3.51 -21.32
C VAL A 262 -4.68 -2.07 -20.81
N SER A 263 -4.06 -1.87 -19.63
CA SER A 263 -3.85 -0.51 -19.09
C SER A 263 -2.96 0.37 -19.99
N PRO A 264 -1.74 -0.05 -20.39
CA PRO A 264 -0.91 0.69 -21.32
C PRO A 264 -1.60 0.99 -22.66
N VAL A 265 -2.40 0.05 -23.19
CA VAL A 265 -3.16 0.24 -24.43
C VAL A 265 -4.27 1.28 -24.25
N ALA A 266 -5.04 1.21 -23.16
CA ALA A 266 -6.08 2.18 -22.85
C ALA A 266 -5.48 3.58 -22.65
N TRP A 267 -4.36 3.67 -21.93
CA TRP A 267 -3.62 4.92 -21.77
C TRP A 267 -3.15 5.49 -23.10
N PHE A 268 -2.54 4.66 -23.94
CA PHE A 268 -2.10 5.05 -25.28
C PHE A 268 -3.25 5.61 -26.11
N GLY A 269 -4.38 4.90 -26.11
CA GLY A 269 -5.58 5.30 -26.83
C GLY A 269 -6.08 6.68 -26.39
N VAL A 270 -6.13 6.94 -25.08
CA VAL A 270 -6.50 8.27 -24.56
C VAL A 270 -5.47 9.32 -24.97
N CYS A 271 -4.17 9.00 -24.92
CA CYS A 271 -3.12 9.94 -25.30
C CYS A 271 -3.22 10.36 -26.76
N VAL A 272 -3.41 9.39 -27.67
CA VAL A 272 -3.57 9.65 -29.11
C VAL A 272 -4.86 10.43 -29.38
N ALA A 273 -5.97 10.06 -28.74
CA ALA A 273 -7.27 10.71 -28.95
C ALA A 273 -7.29 12.17 -28.48
N THR A 274 -6.50 12.51 -27.46
CA THR A 274 -6.49 13.85 -26.86
C THR A 274 -5.29 14.71 -27.29
N GLY A 275 -4.35 14.15 -28.05
CA GLY A 275 -3.13 14.85 -28.48
C GLY A 275 -2.10 15.07 -27.36
N GLY A 276 -2.20 14.35 -26.24
CA GLY A 276 -1.30 14.50 -25.10
C GLY A 276 -1.70 13.65 -23.89
N THR A 277 -1.05 13.85 -22.76
CA THR A 277 -1.31 13.07 -21.53
C THR A 277 -2.16 13.85 -20.53
N SER A 278 -3.10 13.19 -19.86
CA SER A 278 -3.95 13.80 -18.82
C SER A 278 -4.08 12.88 -17.60
N ILE A 279 -4.51 13.44 -16.47
CA ILE A 279 -4.80 12.67 -15.24
C ILE A 279 -6.00 11.72 -15.49
N ALA A 280 -7.03 12.19 -16.19
CA ALA A 280 -8.18 11.40 -16.63
C ALA A 280 -7.75 10.16 -17.41
N GLY A 281 -6.79 10.30 -18.33
CA GLY A 281 -6.28 9.16 -19.11
C GLY A 281 -5.66 8.07 -18.24
N ARG A 282 -5.00 8.44 -17.12
CA ARG A 282 -4.49 7.48 -16.15
C ARG A 282 -5.60 6.73 -15.42
N PHE A 283 -6.67 7.45 -15.03
CA PHE A 283 -7.84 6.83 -14.42
C PHE A 283 -8.54 5.87 -15.38
N VAL A 284 -8.71 6.24 -16.64
CA VAL A 284 -9.30 5.36 -17.67
C VAL A 284 -8.46 4.09 -17.84
N ALA A 285 -7.13 4.22 -17.89
CA ALA A 285 -6.23 3.08 -18.00
C ALA A 285 -6.33 2.13 -16.80
N ASN A 286 -6.35 2.65 -15.57
CA ASN A 286 -6.55 1.85 -14.36
C ASN A 286 -7.95 1.20 -14.34
N LEU A 287 -9.00 1.93 -14.72
CA LEU A 287 -10.34 1.35 -14.78
C LEU A 287 -10.44 0.22 -15.82
N ALA A 288 -9.77 0.37 -16.98
CA ALA A 288 -9.71 -0.67 -18.00
C ALA A 288 -8.98 -1.93 -17.50
N TYR A 289 -7.90 -1.75 -16.72
CA TYR A 289 -7.22 -2.84 -16.04
C TYR A 289 -8.13 -3.59 -15.08
N GLU A 290 -8.79 -2.87 -14.17
CA GLU A 290 -9.70 -3.44 -13.18
C GLU A 290 -10.88 -4.16 -13.86
N ALA A 291 -11.45 -3.55 -14.91
CA ALA A 291 -12.54 -4.16 -15.67
C ALA A 291 -12.10 -5.47 -16.35
N ALA A 292 -10.89 -5.53 -16.90
CA ALA A 292 -10.36 -6.74 -17.51
C ALA A 292 -10.15 -7.87 -16.48
N LEU A 293 -9.58 -7.55 -15.31
CA LEU A 293 -9.44 -8.51 -14.21
C LEU A 293 -10.80 -8.99 -13.68
N PHE A 294 -11.78 -8.10 -13.59
CA PHE A 294 -13.10 -8.45 -13.11
C PHE A 294 -13.85 -9.36 -14.09
N ALA A 295 -13.84 -9.03 -15.38
CA ALA A 295 -14.41 -9.86 -16.43
C ALA A 295 -13.78 -11.26 -16.43
N PHE A 296 -12.46 -11.32 -16.23
CA PHE A 296 -11.75 -12.57 -16.05
C PHE A 296 -12.24 -13.35 -14.82
N ALA A 297 -12.30 -12.71 -13.65
CA ALA A 297 -12.73 -13.37 -12.41
C ALA A 297 -14.16 -13.92 -12.53
N LEU A 298 -15.07 -13.16 -13.15
CA LEU A 298 -16.44 -13.60 -13.43
C LEU A 298 -16.48 -14.82 -14.36
N ALA A 299 -15.73 -14.79 -15.47
CA ALA A 299 -15.65 -15.90 -16.40
C ALA A 299 -15.09 -17.17 -15.74
N ALA A 300 -14.03 -17.03 -14.94
CA ALA A 300 -13.44 -18.11 -14.16
C ALA A 300 -14.45 -18.69 -13.17
N MET A 301 -15.09 -17.85 -12.34
CA MET A 301 -16.11 -18.28 -11.39
C MET A 301 -17.30 -18.97 -12.06
N TRP A 302 -17.78 -18.45 -13.19
CA TRP A 302 -18.85 -19.07 -13.97
C TRP A 302 -18.49 -20.48 -14.44
N LYS A 303 -17.27 -20.64 -14.98
CA LYS A 303 -16.74 -21.95 -15.40
C LYS A 303 -16.58 -22.90 -14.23
N MET A 304 -16.06 -22.42 -13.10
CA MET A 304 -15.92 -23.19 -11.87
C MET A 304 -17.27 -23.70 -11.36
N ARG A 305 -18.31 -22.85 -11.40
CA ARG A 305 -19.67 -23.21 -11.03
C ARG A 305 -20.25 -24.27 -11.95
N ARG A 306 -20.04 -24.18 -13.27
CA ARG A 306 -20.46 -25.19 -14.24
C ARG A 306 -19.76 -26.54 -14.06
N ALA A 307 -18.51 -26.53 -13.60
CA ALA A 307 -17.73 -27.73 -13.34
C ALA A 307 -18.04 -28.39 -11.98
N GLY A 308 -19.04 -27.88 -11.21
CA GLY A 308 -19.36 -28.40 -9.88
C GLY A 308 -18.27 -28.17 -8.83
N LEU A 309 -17.29 -27.31 -9.13
CA LEU A 309 -16.21 -26.98 -8.22
C LEU A 309 -16.70 -25.87 -7.29
N HIS A 310 -17.59 -26.24 -6.37
CA HIS A 310 -18.23 -25.33 -5.42
C HIS A 310 -17.29 -24.90 -4.28
N ASP A 311 -17.70 -23.84 -3.60
CA ASP A 311 -17.06 -23.33 -2.40
C ASP A 311 -17.19 -24.29 -1.21
N THR A 312 -16.30 -24.14 -0.24
CA THR A 312 -16.41 -24.79 1.07
C THR A 312 -17.79 -24.48 1.69
N PRO A 313 -18.50 -25.47 2.26
CA PRO A 313 -19.78 -25.21 2.91
C PRO A 313 -19.60 -24.14 4.00
N PRO A 314 -20.44 -23.09 4.03
CA PRO A 314 -20.32 -22.04 5.03
C PRO A 314 -20.53 -22.63 6.43
N ASP A 315 -19.75 -22.17 7.41
CA ASP A 315 -20.09 -22.38 8.81
C ASP A 315 -21.34 -21.55 9.11
N SER A 316 -22.51 -22.20 9.12
CA SER A 316 -23.81 -21.55 9.31
C SER A 316 -23.90 -20.74 10.62
N ALA A 317 -23.02 -21.01 11.59
CA ALA A 317 -22.95 -20.29 12.87
C ALA A 317 -22.20 -18.95 12.80
N PHE A 318 -21.48 -18.63 11.70
CA PHE A 318 -20.62 -17.45 11.63
C PHE A 318 -21.10 -16.40 10.62
N THR A 319 -21.59 -15.26 11.12
CA THR A 319 -22.14 -14.18 10.29
C THR A 319 -21.06 -13.28 9.69
N ALA A 320 -21.36 -12.64 8.55
CA ALA A 320 -20.47 -11.69 7.90
C ALA A 320 -20.11 -10.51 8.82
N ARG A 321 -21.08 -9.98 9.57
CA ARG A 321 -20.86 -8.89 10.55
C ARG A 321 -19.81 -9.29 11.60
N ARG A 322 -19.92 -10.51 12.13
CA ARG A 322 -18.97 -11.02 13.13
C ARG A 322 -17.57 -11.21 12.55
N ALA A 323 -17.48 -11.70 11.31
CA ALA A 323 -16.22 -11.81 10.59
C ALA A 323 -15.54 -10.46 10.38
N VAL A 324 -16.30 -9.45 9.92
CA VAL A 324 -15.77 -8.09 9.72
C VAL A 324 -15.30 -7.48 11.04
N THR A 325 -16.10 -7.60 12.11
CA THR A 325 -15.77 -7.02 13.42
C THR A 325 -14.50 -7.64 14.00
N LEU A 326 -14.41 -8.97 13.99
CA LEU A 326 -13.23 -9.68 14.48
C LEU A 326 -12.01 -9.46 13.58
N GLY A 327 -12.21 -9.40 12.26
CA GLY A 327 -11.14 -9.11 11.31
C GLY A 327 -10.52 -7.73 11.54
N PHE A 328 -11.36 -6.69 11.70
CA PHE A 328 -10.91 -5.34 12.05
C PHE A 328 -10.12 -5.36 13.36
N PHE A 329 -10.66 -6.01 14.38
CA PHE A 329 -10.04 -6.08 15.69
C PHE A 329 -8.69 -6.81 15.66
N TYR A 330 -8.59 -7.95 14.97
CA TYR A 330 -7.32 -8.66 14.81
C TYR A 330 -6.29 -7.86 14.02
N PHE A 331 -6.74 -7.14 12.99
CA PHE A 331 -5.88 -6.24 12.23
C PHE A 331 -5.34 -5.14 13.13
N ALA A 332 -6.20 -4.36 13.78
CA ALA A 332 -5.76 -3.27 14.63
C ALA A 332 -4.80 -3.74 15.74
N ALA A 333 -5.10 -4.90 16.34
CA ALA A 333 -4.29 -5.47 17.40
C ALA A 333 -2.94 -6.01 16.90
N THR A 334 -2.88 -6.65 15.73
CA THR A 334 -1.61 -7.20 15.24
C THR A 334 -0.76 -6.12 14.59
N ASN A 335 -1.39 -5.20 13.85
CA ASN A 335 -0.74 -4.07 13.23
C ASN A 335 -0.05 -3.15 14.23
N ALA A 336 -0.69 -2.78 15.35
CA ALA A 336 -0.03 -1.89 16.32
C ALA A 336 1.21 -2.54 16.96
N ARG A 337 1.19 -3.86 17.22
CA ARG A 337 2.37 -4.62 17.67
C ARG A 337 3.48 -4.58 16.63
N LEU A 338 3.13 -4.86 15.36
CA LEU A 338 4.09 -4.85 14.26
C LEU A 338 4.73 -3.47 14.08
N SER A 339 3.96 -2.38 14.19
CA SER A 339 4.48 -1.01 14.11
C SER A 339 5.47 -0.71 15.24
N ILE A 340 5.16 -1.08 16.48
CA ILE A 340 6.08 -0.88 17.62
C ILE A 340 7.37 -1.67 17.41
N LEU A 341 7.27 -2.92 16.95
CA LEU A 341 8.43 -3.76 16.67
C LEU A 341 9.27 -3.19 15.51
N GLU A 342 8.62 -2.66 14.47
CA GLU A 342 9.28 -2.00 13.36
C GLU A 342 10.06 -0.75 13.81
N ASP A 343 9.43 0.11 14.61
CA ASP A 343 10.07 1.33 15.11
C ASP A 343 11.23 1.00 16.06
N GLY A 344 11.08 -0.01 16.90
CA GLY A 344 12.17 -0.53 17.73
C GLY A 344 13.34 -1.06 16.90
N LEU A 345 13.06 -1.79 15.82
CA LEU A 345 14.08 -2.31 14.92
C LEU A 345 14.82 -1.17 14.19
N ARG A 346 14.09 -0.17 13.70
CA ARG A 346 14.66 1.03 13.05
C ARG A 346 15.52 1.86 14.00
N ALA A 347 15.20 1.88 15.30
CA ALA A 347 16.00 2.59 16.29
C ALA A 347 17.39 1.94 16.51
N VAL A 348 17.55 0.66 16.17
CA VAL A 348 18.79 -0.11 16.43
C VAL A 348 19.56 -0.42 15.16
N LEU A 349 18.90 -0.54 14.01
CA LEU A 349 19.57 -0.81 12.74
C LEU A 349 20.01 0.48 12.04
N PRO A 350 21.28 0.59 11.60
CA PRO A 350 21.71 1.69 10.75
C PRO A 350 21.05 1.59 9.37
N GLY A 351 20.21 2.56 9.03
CA GLY A 351 19.57 2.66 7.72
C GLY A 351 18.97 4.04 7.49
N ASP A 352 19.01 4.52 6.26
CA ASP A 352 18.43 5.80 5.87
C ASP A 352 16.92 5.79 6.13
N SER A 353 16.49 6.60 7.11
CA SER A 353 15.10 6.79 7.53
C SER A 353 14.27 7.61 6.54
N SER A 354 14.70 7.71 5.28
CA SER A 354 14.09 8.56 4.26
C SER A 354 13.08 7.84 3.36
N ALA A 355 12.67 6.61 3.67
CA ALA A 355 11.56 5.97 2.97
C ALA A 355 10.24 6.65 3.40
N GLY A 356 9.93 7.80 2.79
CA GLY A 356 8.62 8.42 2.91
C GLY A 356 7.54 7.39 2.59
N VAL A 357 6.50 7.34 3.41
CA VAL A 357 5.33 6.50 3.15
C VAL A 357 4.60 7.09 1.94
N ALA A 358 4.93 6.62 0.74
CA ALA A 358 4.26 7.01 -0.48
C ALA A 358 2.76 6.73 -0.36
N GLY A 359 1.92 7.75 -0.59
CA GLY A 359 0.46 7.62 -0.55
C GLY A 359 -0.07 6.77 -1.71
N PRO A 360 -1.34 6.33 -1.70
CA PRO A 360 -2.00 5.60 -2.78
C PRO A 360 -1.93 6.37 -4.09
N ALA A 361 -2.05 7.70 -4.02
CA ALA A 361 -1.84 8.57 -5.18
C ALA A 361 -0.42 8.42 -5.74
N ASP A 362 0.62 8.50 -4.90
CA ASP A 362 2.02 8.34 -5.31
C ASP A 362 2.31 6.93 -5.87
N ARG A 363 1.76 5.88 -5.23
CA ARG A 363 1.89 4.47 -5.68
C ARG A 363 1.23 4.23 -7.03
N LEU A 364 0.15 4.95 -7.33
CA LEU A 364 -0.55 4.92 -8.60
C LEU A 364 -0.02 5.98 -9.60
N GLY A 365 1.04 6.72 -9.22
CA GLY A 365 1.68 7.72 -10.07
C GLY A 365 0.83 8.97 -10.35
N PHE A 366 -0.06 9.34 -9.44
CA PHE A 366 -0.83 10.59 -9.48
C PHE A 366 -0.09 11.71 -8.71
N PRO A 367 0.27 12.83 -9.34
CA PRO A 367 0.63 14.04 -8.60
C PRO A 367 -0.60 14.60 -7.87
N ALA A 368 -0.40 15.56 -6.95
CA ALA A 368 -1.45 16.25 -6.19
C ALA A 368 -2.76 16.38 -6.97
N LEU A 369 -3.81 15.70 -6.51
CA LEU A 369 -5.08 15.57 -7.21
C LEU A 369 -6.04 16.69 -6.80
N PRO A 370 -6.84 17.25 -7.74
CA PRO A 370 -7.99 18.05 -7.36
C PRO A 370 -9.03 17.18 -6.63
N TRP A 371 -9.93 17.80 -5.85
CA TRP A 371 -10.93 17.08 -5.04
C TRP A 371 -11.76 16.07 -5.85
N GLN A 372 -12.06 16.36 -7.12
CA GLN A 372 -12.74 15.43 -8.03
C GLN A 372 -11.88 14.19 -8.30
N GLY A 373 -10.59 14.40 -8.57
CA GLY A 373 -9.63 13.32 -8.77
C GLY A 373 -9.47 12.47 -7.52
N GLU A 374 -9.51 13.09 -6.34
CA GLU A 374 -9.48 12.35 -5.08
C GLU A 374 -10.74 11.51 -4.84
N ILE A 375 -11.93 12.00 -5.22
CA ILE A 375 -13.16 11.20 -5.13
C ILE A 375 -13.10 10.01 -6.09
N ILE A 376 -12.63 10.21 -7.32
CA ILE A 376 -12.47 9.12 -8.29
C ILE A 376 -11.43 8.11 -7.79
N LEU A 377 -10.32 8.60 -7.24
CA LEU A 377 -9.31 7.74 -6.62
C LEU A 377 -9.90 6.96 -5.45
N ALA A 378 -10.69 7.60 -4.58
CA ALA A 378 -11.39 6.92 -3.49
C ALA A 378 -12.30 5.82 -4.03
N LEU A 379 -13.09 6.09 -5.06
CA LEU A 379 -13.97 5.09 -5.66
C LEU A 379 -13.16 3.90 -6.18
N ILE A 380 -12.02 4.14 -6.84
CA ILE A 380 -11.18 3.07 -7.37
C ILE A 380 -10.53 2.27 -6.24
N VAL A 381 -9.85 2.93 -5.31
CA VAL A 381 -9.05 2.27 -4.27
C VAL A 381 -9.91 1.69 -3.15
N VAL A 382 -11.01 2.36 -2.77
CA VAL A 382 -11.86 1.95 -1.63
C VAL A 382 -13.00 1.06 -2.08
N VAL A 383 -13.44 1.13 -3.35
CA VAL A 383 -14.62 0.38 -3.80
C VAL A 383 -14.29 -0.60 -4.92
N ILE A 384 -13.83 -0.11 -6.08
CA ILE A 384 -13.68 -0.94 -7.29
C ILE A 384 -12.58 -1.98 -7.10
N GLY A 385 -11.36 -1.56 -6.77
CA GLY A 385 -10.21 -2.44 -6.52
C GLY A 385 -10.55 -3.56 -5.54
N PRO A 386 -11.04 -3.24 -4.32
CA PRO A 386 -11.48 -4.26 -3.36
C PRO A 386 -12.49 -5.28 -3.92
N VAL A 387 -13.47 -4.85 -4.73
CA VAL A 387 -14.41 -5.78 -5.35
C VAL A 387 -13.68 -6.70 -6.33
N VAL A 388 -12.89 -6.14 -7.25
CA VAL A 388 -12.21 -6.90 -8.29
C VAL A 388 -11.20 -7.88 -7.68
N GLU A 389 -10.38 -7.39 -6.76
CA GLU A 389 -9.35 -8.15 -6.08
C GLU A 389 -9.92 -9.29 -5.25
N GLU A 390 -10.99 -9.07 -4.49
CA GLU A 390 -11.61 -10.16 -3.71
C GLU A 390 -12.30 -11.20 -4.61
N PHE A 391 -12.88 -10.80 -5.73
CA PHE A 391 -13.42 -11.77 -6.70
C PHE A 391 -12.31 -12.67 -7.26
N LEU A 392 -11.16 -12.08 -7.62
CA LEU A 392 -10.02 -12.83 -8.11
C LEU A 392 -9.41 -13.72 -7.01
N PHE A 393 -9.02 -13.13 -5.88
CA PHE A 393 -8.28 -13.85 -4.84
C PHE A 393 -9.16 -14.77 -4.00
N ARG A 394 -10.32 -14.28 -3.54
CA ARG A 394 -11.18 -15.01 -2.58
C ARG A 394 -12.30 -15.75 -3.31
N GLY A 395 -12.63 -15.36 -4.54
CA GLY A 395 -13.57 -16.06 -5.41
C GLY A 395 -12.92 -17.16 -6.24
N VAL A 396 -11.75 -16.90 -6.85
CA VAL A 396 -11.09 -17.84 -7.78
C VAL A 396 -9.92 -18.57 -7.13
N ILE A 397 -8.91 -17.85 -6.64
CA ILE A 397 -7.62 -18.43 -6.23
C ILE A 397 -7.73 -19.26 -4.94
N LEU A 398 -8.23 -18.67 -3.86
CA LEU A 398 -8.26 -19.28 -2.53
C LEU A 398 -9.06 -20.59 -2.47
N PRO A 399 -10.27 -20.71 -3.04
CA PRO A 399 -11.00 -21.99 -3.02
C PRO A 399 -10.25 -23.10 -3.74
N ARG A 400 -9.49 -22.79 -4.80
CA ARG A 400 -8.68 -23.79 -5.53
C ARG A 400 -7.46 -24.24 -4.73
N LEU A 401 -6.74 -23.30 -4.12
CA LEU A 401 -5.63 -23.65 -3.22
C LEU A 401 -6.13 -24.51 -2.06
N THR A 402 -7.30 -24.18 -1.50
CA THR A 402 -7.90 -24.92 -0.38
C THR A 402 -8.09 -26.40 -0.71
N LEU A 403 -8.53 -26.73 -1.93
CA LEU A 403 -8.70 -28.12 -2.37
C LEU A 403 -7.36 -28.89 -2.48
N TRP A 404 -6.25 -28.19 -2.70
CA TRP A 404 -4.95 -28.82 -2.94
C TRP A 404 -4.07 -28.94 -1.69
N MET A 405 -4.04 -27.90 -0.87
CA MET A 405 -3.11 -27.78 0.27
C MET A 405 -3.80 -27.55 1.63
N GLY A 406 -5.14 -27.55 1.66
CA GLY A 406 -5.92 -27.27 2.87
C GLY A 406 -6.03 -25.78 3.18
N ALA A 407 -6.94 -25.44 4.09
CA ALA A 407 -7.35 -24.06 4.38
C ALA A 407 -6.20 -23.15 4.83
N THR A 408 -5.39 -23.60 5.79
CA THR A 408 -4.33 -22.78 6.37
C THR A 408 -3.25 -22.43 5.35
N ALA A 409 -2.74 -23.42 4.63
CA ALA A 409 -1.71 -23.20 3.61
C ALA A 409 -2.27 -22.35 2.46
N ALA A 410 -3.53 -22.57 2.06
CA ALA A 410 -4.18 -21.79 1.03
C ALA A 410 -4.31 -20.31 1.38
N ILE A 411 -4.67 -19.98 2.63
CA ILE A 411 -4.71 -18.59 3.11
C ILE A 411 -3.32 -17.96 3.03
N VAL A 412 -2.29 -18.63 3.57
CA VAL A 412 -0.92 -18.11 3.59
C VAL A 412 -0.38 -17.87 2.18
N VAL A 413 -0.50 -18.87 1.30
CA VAL A 413 0.00 -18.76 -0.08
C VAL A 413 -0.75 -17.70 -0.88
N SER A 414 -2.09 -17.67 -0.79
CA SER A 414 -2.89 -16.63 -1.47
C SER A 414 -2.53 -15.23 -0.98
N SER A 415 -2.29 -15.07 0.32
CA SER A 415 -1.95 -13.78 0.92
C SER A 415 -0.55 -13.32 0.53
N GLY A 416 0.40 -14.26 0.41
CA GLY A 416 1.74 -13.99 -0.09
C GLY A 416 1.73 -13.48 -1.54
N ILE A 417 0.98 -14.17 -2.42
CA ILE A 417 0.82 -13.74 -3.83
C ILE A 417 0.18 -12.35 -3.90
N PHE A 418 -0.90 -12.13 -3.13
CA PHE A 418 -1.58 -10.83 -3.05
C PHE A 418 -0.62 -9.71 -2.66
N THR A 419 0.19 -9.96 -1.62
CA THR A 419 1.16 -8.97 -1.10
C THR A 419 2.22 -8.62 -2.13
N VAL A 420 2.84 -9.63 -2.76
CA VAL A 420 3.91 -9.42 -3.74
C VAL A 420 3.42 -8.65 -4.97
N LEU A 421 2.16 -8.83 -5.39
CA LEU A 421 1.58 -8.04 -6.48
C LEU A 421 1.37 -6.56 -6.12
N HIS A 422 1.20 -6.25 -4.83
CA HIS A 422 1.05 -4.87 -4.36
C HIS A 422 2.41 -4.20 -4.11
N ALA A 423 3.32 -4.90 -3.42
CA ALA A 423 4.62 -4.39 -3.05
C ALA A 423 5.60 -5.55 -2.74
N PRO A 424 6.92 -5.31 -2.82
CA PRO A 424 7.90 -6.27 -2.32
C PRO A 424 7.60 -6.67 -0.87
N LEU A 425 7.74 -7.97 -0.56
CA LEU A 425 7.53 -8.49 0.79
C LEU A 425 8.69 -8.08 1.70
N THR A 426 8.60 -6.86 2.23
CA THR A 426 9.51 -6.26 3.20
C THR A 426 8.83 -6.07 4.54
N TRP A 427 9.60 -5.81 5.60
CA TRP A 427 9.05 -5.52 6.93
C TRP A 427 8.02 -4.38 6.91
N SER A 428 8.32 -3.33 6.13
CA SER A 428 7.45 -2.16 5.94
C SER A 428 6.13 -2.43 5.22
N ASN A 429 5.96 -3.60 4.59
CA ASN A 429 4.76 -3.97 3.83
C ASN A 429 4.02 -5.17 4.44
N LEU A 430 4.38 -5.62 5.65
CA LEU A 430 3.75 -6.78 6.31
C LEU A 430 2.27 -6.58 6.60
N SER A 431 1.81 -5.33 6.75
CA SER A 431 0.40 -5.00 6.95
C SER A 431 -0.50 -5.43 5.78
N ILE A 432 0.02 -5.42 4.55
CA ILE A 432 -0.71 -5.90 3.36
C ILE A 432 -0.94 -7.41 3.46
N PHE A 433 0.10 -8.16 3.87
CA PHE A 433 -0.01 -9.60 4.09
C PHE A 433 -0.98 -9.94 5.20
N GLU A 434 -0.94 -9.20 6.31
CA GLU A 434 -1.83 -9.34 7.45
C GLU A 434 -3.30 -9.19 7.06
N ILE A 435 -3.65 -8.10 6.36
CA ILE A 435 -5.00 -7.86 5.85
C ILE A 435 -5.42 -9.01 4.92
N ALA A 436 -4.51 -9.46 4.05
CA ALA A 436 -4.80 -10.52 3.10
C ALA A 436 -5.12 -11.87 3.78
N VAL A 437 -4.43 -12.18 4.89
CA VAL A 437 -4.71 -13.36 5.73
C VAL A 437 -6.09 -13.25 6.37
N ILE A 438 -6.44 -12.09 6.91
CA ILE A 438 -7.73 -11.82 7.55
C ILE A 438 -8.89 -11.96 6.54
N GLN A 439 -8.73 -11.43 5.33
CA GLN A 439 -9.70 -11.61 4.24
C GLN A 439 -9.86 -13.09 3.85
N GLY A 440 -8.75 -13.83 3.74
CA GLY A 440 -8.79 -15.27 3.47
C GLY A 440 -9.53 -16.06 4.56
N TRP A 441 -9.26 -15.75 5.84
CA TRP A 441 -9.97 -16.32 6.98
C TRP A 441 -11.47 -15.98 6.94
N ALA A 442 -11.83 -14.71 6.71
CA ALA A 442 -13.22 -14.27 6.64
C ALA A 442 -13.99 -14.98 5.51
N ARG A 443 -13.33 -15.18 4.36
CA ARG A 443 -13.88 -15.92 3.23
C ARG A 443 -14.20 -17.37 3.58
N LEU A 444 -13.25 -18.10 4.18
CA LEU A 444 -13.44 -19.51 4.51
C LEU A 444 -14.44 -19.72 5.65
N ARG A 445 -14.52 -18.78 6.61
CA ARG A 445 -15.50 -18.86 7.71
C ARG A 445 -16.93 -18.59 7.26
N THR A 446 -17.12 -17.57 6.43
CA THR A 446 -18.47 -17.12 6.06
C THR A 446 -19.01 -17.78 4.80
N GLY A 447 -18.14 -18.38 3.99
CA GLY A 447 -18.51 -18.89 2.67
C GLY A 447 -18.96 -17.80 1.69
N ARG A 448 -18.74 -16.51 2.00
CA ARG A 448 -19.23 -15.37 1.22
C ARG A 448 -18.11 -14.39 0.90
N LEU A 449 -18.22 -13.71 -0.25
CA LEU A 449 -17.30 -12.64 -0.66
C LEU A 449 -17.60 -11.29 0.01
N ALA A 450 -18.83 -11.09 0.50
CA ALA A 450 -19.21 -9.82 1.12
C ALA A 450 -18.36 -9.45 2.35
N ALA A 451 -17.95 -10.44 3.15
CA ALA A 451 -17.13 -10.22 4.34
C ALA A 451 -15.70 -9.75 4.01
N PRO A 452 -14.90 -10.47 3.18
CA PRO A 452 -13.58 -9.98 2.81
C PRO A 452 -13.63 -8.66 2.03
N ILE A 453 -14.62 -8.46 1.16
CA ILE A 453 -14.82 -7.18 0.45
C ILE A 453 -15.00 -6.04 1.45
N ALA A 454 -15.93 -6.18 2.40
CA ALA A 454 -16.18 -5.14 3.40
C ALA A 454 -14.93 -4.83 4.24
N ILE A 455 -14.18 -5.86 4.66
CA ILE A 455 -12.90 -5.67 5.39
C ILE A 455 -11.94 -4.86 4.54
N HIS A 456 -11.78 -5.22 3.27
CA HIS A 456 -10.88 -4.55 2.33
C HIS A 456 -11.27 -3.07 2.13
N MET A 457 -12.54 -2.79 1.84
CA MET A 457 -13.05 -1.43 1.68
C MET A 457 -12.80 -0.58 2.93
N ILE A 458 -13.07 -1.11 4.13
CA ILE A 458 -12.83 -0.39 5.38
C ILE A 458 -11.35 -0.07 5.55
N MET A 459 -10.46 -1.03 5.32
CA MET A 459 -9.02 -0.83 5.48
C MET A 459 -8.46 0.19 4.49
N ASN A 460 -8.86 0.11 3.22
CA ASN A 460 -8.43 1.08 2.21
C ASN A 460 -8.97 2.48 2.52
N GLY A 461 -10.23 2.58 2.97
CA GLY A 461 -10.83 3.85 3.39
C GLY A 461 -10.08 4.47 4.58
N LEU A 462 -9.77 3.68 5.61
CA LEU A 462 -9.01 4.14 6.78
C LEU A 462 -7.59 4.57 6.40
N ALA A 463 -6.90 3.80 5.56
CA ALA A 463 -5.57 4.15 5.08
C ALA A 463 -5.58 5.48 4.31
N MET A 464 -6.56 5.67 3.43
CA MET A 464 -6.71 6.89 2.63
C MET A 464 -7.04 8.11 3.50
N VAL A 465 -7.94 7.97 4.48
CA VAL A 465 -8.25 9.06 5.43
C VAL A 465 -7.05 9.36 6.33
N GLY A 466 -6.39 8.34 6.87
CA GLY A 466 -5.25 8.51 7.77
C GLY A 466 -4.09 9.28 7.12
N GLN A 467 -3.81 9.03 5.85
CA GLN A 467 -2.79 9.77 5.12
C GLN A 467 -3.11 11.25 4.96
N ARG A 468 -4.36 11.61 4.66
CA ARG A 468 -4.77 13.02 4.59
C ARG A 468 -4.63 13.77 5.90
N TRP A 469 -4.82 13.08 7.02
CA TRP A 469 -4.66 13.68 8.35
C TRP A 469 -3.19 13.87 8.73
N LEU A 470 -2.28 13.06 8.17
CA LEU A 470 -0.85 13.09 8.45
C LEU A 470 -0.06 13.99 7.47
N SER A 471 -0.58 14.22 6.27
CA SER A 471 -0.06 15.18 5.25
C SER A 471 -0.49 16.61 5.53
#